data_AF-A0A1A8ILG1-F1
#
_entry.id   AF-A0A1A8ILG1-F1
#
_cell.length_a   1.000
_cell.length_b   1.000
_cell.length_c   1.000
_cell.angle_alpha   90.00
_cell.angle_beta   90.00
_cell.angle_gamma   90.00
#
_symmetry.space_group_name_H-M   'P 1'
#
loop_
_entity.id
_entity.type
_entity.pdbx_description
1 polymer ?
#
loop_
_entity_poly.entity_id
_entity_poly.type
_entity_poly.pdbx_seq_one_letter_code
_entity_poly.pdbx_strand_id
1 'polypeptide(L)'
;LRQLNRSDIYSYIIAGGDRALFSSQEAPEDDPKLGMLSLKKACEGKKRVLFFGISCGLSAPFVAGFNPVHQARDELIPGCNFTFRSVAEKMQELAKVQKAFLINPAVGPEAISGSSRMKGGSGTKILLE
;
A
#
# COMPACT_ATOMS: atom_id res chain seq x y z
N LEU A 1 -7.00 21.72 4.42
CA LEU A 1 -5.87 22.35 5.16
C LEU A 1 -5.55 23.74 4.67
N ARG A 2 -5.38 23.96 3.36
CA ARG A 2 -5.16 25.31 2.79
C ARG A 2 -6.28 26.31 3.08
N GLN A 3 -7.55 25.88 3.00
CA GLN A 3 -8.71 26.69 3.45
C GLN A 3 -8.70 27.02 4.95
N LEU A 4 -7.92 26.29 5.76
CA LEU A 4 -7.77 26.47 7.20
C LEU A 4 -6.40 27.09 7.57
N ASN A 5 -5.64 27.64 6.61
CA ASN A 5 -4.31 28.24 6.82
C ASN A 5 -3.28 27.33 7.50
N ARG A 6 -3.40 26.00 7.33
CA ARG A 6 -2.42 25.03 7.84
C ARG A 6 -1.45 24.61 6.74
N SER A 7 -0.19 24.39 7.11
CA SER A 7 0.82 23.82 6.22
C SER A 7 0.42 22.42 5.74
N ASP A 8 0.73 22.10 4.49
CA ASP A 8 0.48 20.77 3.95
C ASP A 8 1.39 19.74 4.65
N ILE A 9 0.77 18.75 5.30
CA ILE A 9 1.46 17.68 6.07
C ILE A 9 1.46 16.33 5.35
N TYR A 10 0.89 16.28 4.15
CA TYR A 10 0.74 15.06 3.37
C TYR A 10 1.80 14.98 2.28
N SER A 11 2.24 13.77 1.96
CA SER A 11 3.15 13.47 0.87
C SER A 11 2.73 12.13 0.27
N TYR A 12 2.91 11.96 -1.03
CA TYR A 12 2.60 10.72 -1.72
C TYR A 12 3.89 10.05 -2.22
N ILE A 13 3.83 8.73 -2.36
CA ILE A 13 4.87 7.91 -2.97
C ILE A 13 4.14 6.96 -3.92
N ILE A 14 4.57 6.91 -5.17
CA ILE A 14 4.04 6.01 -6.19
C ILE A 14 5.20 5.28 -6.88
N ALA A 15 5.04 3.98 -7.10
CA ALA A 15 5.98 3.20 -7.90
C ALA A 15 6.10 3.82 -9.30
N GLY A 16 7.33 4.02 -9.79
CA GLY A 16 7.59 4.73 -11.05
C GLY A 16 7.64 6.27 -10.97
N GLY A 17 7.31 6.85 -9.81
CA GLY A 17 7.31 8.30 -9.58
C GLY A 17 6.25 9.04 -10.39
N ASP A 18 6.42 10.36 -10.58
CA ASP A 18 5.42 11.23 -11.22
C ASP A 18 5.05 10.79 -12.65
N ARG A 19 5.93 10.05 -13.35
CA ARG A 19 5.61 9.48 -14.67
C ARG A 19 4.46 8.46 -14.64
N ALA A 20 4.28 7.78 -13.51
CA ALA A 20 3.19 6.84 -13.28
C ALA A 20 1.81 7.53 -13.21
N LEU A 21 1.77 8.85 -12.99
CA LEU A 21 0.53 9.64 -13.02
C LEU A 21 0.01 9.85 -14.45
N PHE A 22 0.90 9.82 -15.44
CA PHE A 22 0.57 10.10 -16.84
C PHE A 22 0.59 8.86 -17.73
N SER A 23 1.30 7.80 -17.31
CA SER A 23 1.49 6.58 -18.08
C SER A 23 1.56 5.38 -17.15
N SER A 24 1.06 4.23 -17.60
CA SER A 24 1.19 2.99 -16.83
C SER A 24 2.66 2.59 -16.69
N GLN A 25 3.12 2.41 -15.46
CA GLN A 25 4.46 1.96 -15.10
C GLN A 25 4.32 0.82 -14.09
N GLU A 26 4.11 -0.42 -14.56
CA GLU A 26 3.83 -1.55 -13.67
C GLU A 26 5.09 -2.19 -13.09
N ALA A 27 6.16 -2.31 -13.90
CA ALA A 27 7.40 -2.97 -13.49
C ALA A 27 8.03 -2.42 -12.18
N PRO A 28 8.00 -1.10 -11.88
CA PRO A 28 8.56 -0.59 -10.62
C PRO A 28 7.82 -1.04 -9.35
N GLU A 29 6.61 -1.61 -9.45
CA GLU A 29 5.85 -2.14 -8.29
C GLU A 29 6.54 -3.36 -7.67
N ASP A 30 7.25 -4.14 -8.47
CA ASP A 30 7.93 -5.38 -8.06
C ASP A 30 9.31 -5.13 -7.40
N ASP A 31 9.77 -3.87 -7.28
CA ASP A 31 11.05 -3.54 -6.64
C ASP A 31 10.86 -3.06 -5.18
N PRO A 32 11.02 -3.96 -4.19
CA PRO A 32 10.89 -3.60 -2.78
C PRO A 32 11.99 -2.66 -2.29
N LYS A 33 13.18 -2.69 -2.89
CA LYS A 33 14.31 -1.82 -2.49
C LYS A 33 14.02 -0.37 -2.87
N LEU A 34 13.46 -0.16 -4.06
CA LEU A 34 13.05 1.15 -4.54
C LEU A 34 11.94 1.75 -3.68
N GLY A 35 10.98 0.92 -3.25
CA GLY A 35 9.93 1.32 -2.30
C GLY A 35 10.50 1.76 -0.94
N MET A 36 11.41 0.97 -0.37
CA MET A 36 12.08 1.31 0.90
C MET A 36 12.90 2.61 0.81
N LEU A 37 13.65 2.80 -0.28
CA LEU A 37 14.45 4.01 -0.48
C LEU A 37 13.56 5.25 -0.57
N SER A 38 12.46 5.15 -1.32
CA SER A 38 11.48 6.23 -1.49
C SER A 38 10.83 6.59 -0.15
N LEU A 39 10.46 5.59 0.65
CA LEU A 39 9.91 5.80 1.99
C LEU A 39 10.93 6.45 2.93
N LYS A 40 12.17 5.98 2.93
CA LYS A 40 13.25 6.56 3.75
C LYS A 40 13.43 8.05 3.42
N LYS A 41 13.51 8.38 2.14
CA LYS A 41 13.63 9.76 1.66
C LYS A 41 12.44 10.63 2.07
N ALA A 42 11.21 10.11 2.00
CA ALA A 42 10.01 10.85 2.42
C ALA A 42 9.92 11.09 3.95
N CYS A 43 10.58 10.23 4.73
CA CYS A 43 10.63 10.30 6.18
C CYS A 43 11.82 11.11 6.72
N GLU A 44 12.79 11.49 5.88
CA GLU A 44 13.96 12.27 6.31
C GLU A 44 13.56 13.58 7.00
N GLY A 45 14.13 13.83 8.18
CA GLY A 45 13.87 15.03 8.97
C GLY A 45 12.53 15.06 9.75
N LYS A 46 11.69 14.02 9.65
CA LYS A 46 10.40 13.96 10.36
C LYS A 46 10.49 13.15 11.65
N LYS A 47 9.99 13.72 12.76
CA LYS A 47 9.98 13.05 14.08
C LYS A 47 8.90 11.97 14.22
N ARG A 48 7.75 12.19 13.57
CA ARG A 48 6.61 11.26 13.58
C ARG A 48 6.04 11.20 12.18
N VAL A 49 5.85 10.00 11.66
CA VAL A 49 5.29 9.74 10.33
C VAL A 49 4.21 8.68 10.49
N LEU A 50 3.03 8.95 9.94
CA LEU A 50 1.99 7.95 9.74
C LEU A 50 2.05 7.53 8.27
N PHE A 51 2.23 6.23 8.04
CA PHE A 51 2.36 5.67 6.72
C PHE A 51 1.12 4.85 6.36
N PHE A 52 0.53 5.17 5.21
CA PHE A 52 -0.55 4.42 4.60
C PHE A 52 -0.01 3.77 3.33
N GLY A 53 0.22 2.46 3.38
CA GLY A 53 0.42 1.69 2.15
C GLY A 53 -0.94 1.24 1.61
N ILE A 54 -1.09 1.25 0.29
CA ILE A 54 -2.33 0.92 -0.43
C ILE A 54 -1.99 -0.11 -1.51
N SER A 55 -2.68 -1.26 -1.51
CA SER A 55 -2.45 -2.37 -2.42
C SER A 55 -3.70 -3.24 -2.57
N CYS A 56 -4.52 -3.02 -3.60
CA CYS A 56 -5.83 -3.65 -3.72
C CYS A 56 -5.82 -5.20 -3.62
N GLY A 57 -4.81 -5.87 -4.18
CA GLY A 57 -4.74 -7.33 -4.24
C GLY A 57 -3.90 -8.02 -3.15
N LEU A 58 -3.32 -7.28 -2.19
CA LEU A 58 -2.19 -7.77 -1.36
C LEU A 58 -1.05 -8.40 -2.20
N SER A 59 -0.88 -7.92 -3.43
CA SER A 59 0.10 -8.39 -4.41
C SER A 59 1.28 -7.42 -4.59
N ALA A 60 1.14 -6.18 -4.11
CA ALA A 60 2.18 -5.16 -4.14
C ALA A 60 2.86 -5.08 -2.77
N PRO A 61 4.21 -4.96 -2.65
CA PRO A 61 4.98 -4.98 -1.39
C PRO A 61 4.60 -3.90 -0.34
N PHE A 62 3.55 -3.13 -0.60
CA PHE A 62 3.27 -1.82 -0.06
C PHE A 62 1.86 -1.70 0.56
N VAL A 63 1.44 -2.67 1.39
CA VAL A 63 0.37 -2.63 2.43
C VAL A 63 -1.07 -2.23 2.01
N ALA A 64 -2.06 -2.63 2.82
CA ALA A 64 -3.53 -2.54 2.71
C ALA A 64 -4.13 -3.15 1.44
N GLY A 65 -4.55 -4.40 1.53
CA GLY A 65 -5.33 -5.03 0.46
C GLY A 65 -6.61 -5.68 0.90
N PHE A 66 -7.48 -5.89 -0.07
CA PHE A 66 -8.90 -6.19 0.12
C PHE A 66 -9.19 -7.69 0.33
N ASN A 67 -8.15 -8.53 0.38
CA ASN A 67 -8.29 -9.96 0.60
C ASN A 67 -7.93 -10.36 2.04
N PRO A 68 -8.52 -11.44 2.58
CA PRO A 68 -8.04 -12.07 3.80
C PRO A 68 -6.56 -12.45 3.69
N VAL A 69 -5.83 -12.35 4.81
CA VAL A 69 -4.37 -12.62 4.84
C VAL A 69 -4.01 -14.01 4.33
N HIS A 70 -4.84 -15.04 4.60
CA HIS A 70 -4.60 -16.39 4.10
C HIS A 70 -4.68 -16.51 2.56
N GLN A 71 -5.36 -15.58 1.88
CA GLN A 71 -5.44 -15.50 0.42
C GLN A 71 -4.33 -14.64 -0.21
N ALA A 72 -3.45 -14.05 0.60
CA ALA A 72 -2.28 -13.34 0.09
C ALA A 72 -1.34 -14.33 -0.63
N ARG A 73 -0.61 -13.82 -1.62
CA ARG A 73 0.35 -14.59 -2.41
C ARG A 73 1.42 -15.21 -1.50
N ASP A 74 1.63 -16.52 -1.63
CA ASP A 74 2.65 -17.24 -0.85
C ASP A 74 3.81 -17.69 -1.73
N GLU A 75 4.24 -16.76 -2.58
CA GLU A 75 5.42 -16.91 -3.40
C GLU A 75 6.44 -15.87 -2.96
N LEU A 76 7.72 -16.24 -3.08
CA LEU A 76 8.82 -15.34 -2.77
C LEU A 76 8.75 -14.11 -3.66
N ILE A 77 8.84 -12.94 -3.03
CA ILE A 77 8.99 -11.70 -3.75
C ILE A 77 10.40 -11.73 -4.39
N PRO A 78 10.54 -11.48 -5.70
CA PRO A 78 11.83 -11.47 -6.37
C PRO A 78 12.84 -10.58 -5.62
N GLY A 79 13.99 -11.15 -5.24
CA GLY A 79 15.03 -10.44 -4.49
C GLY A 79 14.78 -10.31 -2.98
N CYS A 80 13.77 -10.98 -2.44
CA CYS A 80 13.48 -11.06 -1.00
C CYS A 80 13.41 -12.52 -0.50
N ASN A 81 13.64 -12.68 0.81
CA ASN A 81 13.57 -13.97 1.49
C ASN A 81 12.20 -14.20 2.18
N PHE A 82 11.17 -13.46 1.77
CA PHE A 82 9.85 -13.48 2.39
C PHE A 82 8.75 -13.37 1.34
N THR A 83 7.55 -13.85 1.70
CA THR A 83 6.34 -13.83 0.86
C THR A 83 5.40 -12.72 1.30
N PHE A 84 4.45 -12.35 0.44
CA PHE A 84 3.37 -11.43 0.81
C PHE A 84 2.55 -11.91 2.01
N ARG A 85 2.22 -13.20 2.02
CA ARG A 85 1.55 -13.85 3.14
C ARG A 85 2.30 -13.63 4.45
N SER A 86 3.60 -13.89 4.48
CA SER A 86 4.41 -13.74 5.70
C SER A 86 4.44 -12.29 6.23
N VAL A 87 4.41 -11.29 5.34
CA VAL A 87 4.33 -9.87 5.72
C VAL A 87 2.96 -9.54 6.30
N ALA A 88 1.89 -10.01 5.66
CA ALA A 88 0.52 -9.78 6.09
C ALA A 88 0.21 -10.46 7.44
N GLU A 89 0.70 -11.68 7.68
CA GLU A 89 0.61 -12.38 8.96
C GLU A 89 1.34 -11.62 10.07
N LYS A 90 2.56 -11.14 9.79
CA LYS A 90 3.31 -10.30 10.74
C LYS A 90 2.58 -9.01 11.07
N MET A 91 1.91 -8.39 10.09
CA MET A 91 1.09 -7.20 10.31
C MET A 91 -0.13 -7.50 11.20
N GLN A 92 -0.75 -8.68 11.08
CA GLN A 92 -1.83 -9.09 11.98
C GLN A 92 -1.34 -9.26 13.42
N GLU A 93 -0.17 -9.85 13.63
CA GLU A 93 0.42 -9.96 14.98
C GLU A 93 0.74 -8.59 15.58
N LEU A 94 1.26 -7.66 14.78
CA LEU A 94 1.51 -6.29 15.22
C LEU A 94 0.22 -5.51 15.51
N ALA A 95 -0.89 -5.85 14.84
CA ALA A 95 -2.19 -5.26 15.10
C ALA A 95 -2.76 -5.65 16.47
N LYS A 96 -2.51 -6.88 16.94
CA LYS A 96 -2.93 -7.33 18.28
C LYS A 96 -2.32 -6.49 19.41
N VAL A 97 -1.10 -5.99 19.19
CA VAL A 97 -0.37 -5.12 20.13
C VAL A 97 -0.47 -3.63 19.77
N GLN A 98 -1.40 -3.26 18.88
CA GLN A 98 -1.68 -1.87 18.45
C GLN A 98 -0.46 -1.12 17.89
N LYS A 99 0.51 -1.84 17.30
CA LYS A 99 1.70 -1.25 16.66
C LYS A 99 1.51 -1.02 15.16
N ALA A 100 0.53 -1.68 14.56
CA ALA A 100 0.15 -1.52 13.16
C ALA A 100 -1.36 -1.70 13.03
N PHE A 101 -1.93 -1.25 11.91
CA PHE A 101 -3.34 -1.45 11.60
C PHE A 101 -3.48 -2.07 10.21
N LEU A 102 -4.34 -3.08 10.10
CA LEU A 102 -4.73 -3.66 8.82
C LEU A 102 -6.18 -3.25 8.57
N ILE A 103 -6.42 -2.54 7.47
CA ILE A 103 -7.75 -2.12 7.05
C ILE A 103 -8.04 -2.80 5.71
N ASN A 104 -8.87 -3.84 5.75
CA ASN A 104 -9.16 -4.72 4.60
C ASN A 104 -10.67 -4.97 4.45
N PRO A 105 -11.46 -3.96 4.05
CA PRO A 105 -12.90 -4.15 3.87
C PRO A 105 -13.19 -5.13 2.73
N ALA A 106 -14.15 -6.01 2.90
CA ALA A 106 -14.56 -6.93 1.84
C ALA A 106 -15.46 -6.18 0.82
N VAL A 107 -14.93 -5.92 -0.38
CA VAL A 107 -15.66 -5.24 -1.49
C VAL A 107 -16.24 -6.20 -2.53
N GLY A 108 -15.96 -7.50 -2.38
CA GLY A 108 -16.34 -8.56 -3.32
C GLY A 108 -15.55 -8.55 -4.64
N PRO A 109 -15.75 -9.54 -5.52
CA PRO A 109 -14.97 -9.70 -6.76
C PRO A 109 -15.26 -8.59 -7.78
N GLU A 110 -14.24 -8.15 -8.51
CA GLU A 110 -14.38 -7.14 -9.56
C GLU A 110 -15.28 -7.60 -10.72
N ALA A 111 -16.00 -6.66 -11.34
CA ALA A 111 -16.83 -6.99 -12.51
C ALA A 111 -15.98 -7.47 -13.69
N ILE A 112 -14.77 -6.93 -13.83
CA ILE A 112 -13.70 -7.45 -14.68
C ILE A 112 -12.63 -8.01 -13.74
N SER A 113 -12.43 -9.33 -13.76
CA SER A 113 -11.46 -10.01 -12.90
C SER A 113 -10.11 -9.31 -12.92
N GLY A 114 -9.60 -8.94 -11.74
CA GLY A 114 -8.30 -8.29 -11.58
C GLY A 114 -8.27 -6.78 -11.84
N SER A 115 -9.36 -6.16 -12.31
CA SER A 115 -9.42 -4.71 -12.59
C SER A 115 -9.60 -3.88 -11.31
N SER A 116 -8.58 -3.90 -10.45
CA SER A 116 -8.53 -3.25 -9.13
C SER A 116 -8.85 -1.75 -9.15
N ARG A 117 -8.64 -1.07 -10.29
CA ARG A 117 -9.04 0.33 -10.52
C ARG A 117 -10.54 0.59 -10.38
N MET A 118 -11.38 -0.45 -10.37
CA MET A 118 -12.83 -0.34 -10.26
C MET A 118 -13.28 -0.26 -8.79
N LYS A 119 -13.75 -1.36 -8.19
CA LYS A 119 -14.26 -1.35 -6.82
C LYS A 119 -13.15 -1.17 -5.81
N GLY A 120 -11.98 -1.77 -6.03
CA GLY A 120 -10.80 -1.59 -5.18
C GLY A 120 -10.43 -0.11 -5.03
N GLY A 121 -10.18 0.58 -6.15
CA GLY A 121 -9.83 2.00 -6.16
C GLY A 121 -10.92 2.90 -5.57
N SER A 122 -12.18 2.64 -5.90
CA SER A 122 -13.32 3.38 -5.33
C SER A 122 -13.42 3.18 -3.81
N GLY A 123 -13.26 1.94 -3.34
CA GLY A 123 -13.27 1.59 -1.92
C GLY A 123 -12.11 2.21 -1.15
N THR A 124 -10.90 2.21 -1.73
CA THR A 124 -9.74 2.91 -1.16
C THR A 124 -10.04 4.40 -0.96
N LYS A 125 -10.61 5.06 -1.98
CA LYS A 125 -10.93 6.49 -1.90
C LYS A 125 -11.90 6.79 -0.76
N ILE A 126 -13.03 6.07 -0.71
CA ILE A 126 -14.07 6.24 0.32
C ILE A 126 -13.51 5.99 1.73
N LEU A 127 -12.57 5.06 1.86
CA LEU A 127 -12.01 4.68 3.15
C LEU A 127 -10.98 5.71 3.69
N LEU A 128 -10.28 6.42 2.81
CA LEU A 128 -9.20 7.33 3.17
C LEU A 128 -9.60 8.81 3.20
N GLU A 129 -10.70 9.19 2.53
CA GLU A 129 -11.32 10.51 2.63
C GLU A 129 -12.06 10.70 3.96
#